data_AF-D5QAG5-F1
#
_entry.id   AF-D5QAG5-F1
#
_cell.length_a   1.000
_cell.length_b   1.000
_cell.length_c   1.000
_cell.angle_alpha   90.00
_cell.angle_beta   90.00
_cell.angle_gamma   90.00
#
_symmetry.space_group_name_H-M   'P 1'
#
loop_
_entity.id
_entity.type
_entity.pdbx_description
1 polymer ?
#
loop_
_entity_poly.entity_id
_entity_poly.type
_entity_poly.pdbx_seq_one_letter_code
_entity_poly.pdbx_strand_id
1 'polypeptide(L)'
;MTRYRRFLGSELPNAVGRNEKGSLRVADGQEGHLSFGPYITLEAGDYVAGIYMRRVGPAKPANITIDVVTDPGEIEVAHLNIPHREILDKVAGIVAVPFSLYGEASNLQIRVFVPAGIMIEIEELVIIPMRARRWTA
;
A
#
# COMPACT_ATOMS: atom_id res chain seq x y z
N MET A 1 14.26 -11.22 13.36
CA MET A 1 13.50 -10.20 14.13
C MET A 1 13.23 -8.99 13.24
N THR A 2 12.19 -9.06 12.42
CA THR A 2 11.82 -7.99 11.49
C THR A 2 11.49 -6.69 12.25
N ARG A 3 12.14 -5.59 11.89
CA ARG A 3 11.86 -4.23 12.44
C ARG A 3 10.88 -3.48 11.53
N TYR A 4 10.28 -2.42 12.05
CA TYR A 4 9.58 -1.41 11.27
C TYR A 4 10.38 -1.04 10.02
N ARG A 5 9.74 -1.09 8.84
CA ARG A 5 10.33 -0.66 7.57
C ARG A 5 9.48 0.45 6.97
N ARG A 6 10.12 1.44 6.36
CA ARG A 6 9.50 2.62 5.75
C ARG A 6 10.07 2.83 4.37
N PHE A 7 9.20 3.12 3.41
CA PHE A 7 9.53 3.39 2.02
C PHE A 7 8.76 4.62 1.57
N LEU A 8 9.45 5.58 0.96
CA LEU A 8 8.81 6.80 0.47
C LEU A 8 8.00 6.48 -0.80
N GLY A 9 6.82 7.10 -0.94
CA GLY A 9 5.95 6.91 -2.09
C GLY A 9 6.67 7.20 -3.42
N SER A 10 7.51 8.25 -3.44
CA SER A 10 8.31 8.62 -4.61
C SER A 10 9.44 7.66 -4.96
N GLU A 11 9.92 6.86 -4.00
CA GLU A 11 11.02 5.89 -4.18
C GLU A 11 10.50 4.52 -4.63
N LEU A 12 9.21 4.25 -4.43
CA LEU A 12 8.58 3.03 -4.90
C LEU A 12 8.34 3.10 -6.41
N PRO A 13 8.64 2.03 -7.16
CA PRO A 13 8.29 1.90 -8.57
C PRO A 13 6.81 2.12 -8.88
N ASN A 14 6.50 2.47 -10.13
CA ASN A 14 5.15 2.67 -10.64
C ASN A 14 5.03 2.46 -12.14
N ALA A 15 3.79 2.22 -12.57
CA ALA A 15 3.37 2.24 -13.96
C ALA A 15 2.68 3.57 -14.31
N VAL A 16 1.96 4.17 -13.36
CA VAL A 16 1.22 5.44 -13.54
C VAL A 16 1.50 6.44 -12.43
N GLY A 17 1.13 7.70 -12.66
CA GLY A 17 1.39 8.78 -11.70
C GLY A 17 2.80 9.36 -11.80
N ARG A 18 3.03 10.41 -11.01
CA ARG A 18 4.25 11.21 -11.05
C ARG A 18 4.76 11.51 -9.64
N ASN A 19 6.06 11.72 -9.53
CA ASN A 19 6.68 12.20 -8.29
C ASN A 19 6.49 13.73 -8.19
N GLU A 20 6.08 14.20 -7.03
CA GLU A 20 6.05 15.63 -6.68
C GLU A 20 7.14 15.94 -5.65
N LYS A 21 7.36 17.23 -5.34
CA LYS A 21 8.31 17.62 -4.29
C LYS A 21 7.91 17.02 -2.93
N GLY A 22 8.89 16.58 -2.15
CA GLY A 22 8.67 16.13 -0.76
C GLY A 22 8.24 14.67 -0.61
N SER A 23 8.79 13.77 -1.43
CA SER A 23 8.63 12.31 -1.30
C SER A 23 7.27 11.73 -1.76
N LEU A 24 6.42 12.57 -2.35
CA LEU A 24 5.05 12.23 -2.73
C LEU A 24 4.99 11.57 -4.12
N ARG A 25 4.16 10.53 -4.22
CA ARG A 25 3.68 9.97 -5.49
C ARG A 25 2.23 10.40 -5.68
N VAL A 26 1.91 11.01 -6.83
CA VAL A 26 0.55 11.50 -7.13
C VAL A 26 0.01 10.82 -8.38
N ALA A 27 -1.23 10.34 -8.32
CA ALA A 27 -1.93 9.82 -9.49
C ALA A 27 -2.10 10.91 -10.54
N ASP A 28 -1.96 10.55 -11.81
CA ASP A 28 -2.08 11.44 -12.98
C ASP A 28 -3.41 11.27 -13.72
N GLY A 29 -4.32 10.47 -13.16
CA GLY A 29 -5.63 10.14 -13.73
C GLY A 29 -5.62 8.95 -14.69
N GLN A 30 -4.46 8.34 -14.95
CA GLN A 30 -4.38 7.07 -15.69
C GLN A 30 -4.70 5.88 -14.78
N GLU A 31 -5.23 4.82 -15.38
CA GLU A 31 -5.44 3.55 -14.69
C GLU A 31 -4.14 2.76 -14.62
N GLY A 32 -3.84 2.19 -13.44
CA GLY A 32 -2.70 1.30 -13.27
C GLY A 32 -2.14 1.28 -11.85
N HIS A 33 -0.97 0.67 -11.71
CA HIS A 33 -0.26 0.66 -10.43
C HIS A 33 0.43 2.00 -10.16
N LEU A 34 -0.09 2.73 -9.18
CA LEU A 34 0.47 3.98 -8.68
C LEU A 34 1.73 3.73 -7.85
N SER A 35 1.82 2.54 -7.24
CA SER A 35 2.99 2.09 -6.50
C SER A 35 3.05 0.56 -6.48
N PHE A 36 4.24 -0.01 -6.56
CA PHE A 36 4.53 -1.42 -6.27
C PHE A 36 5.97 -1.55 -5.75
N GLY A 37 6.30 -2.69 -5.14
CA GLY A 37 7.51 -2.89 -4.34
C GLY A 37 7.17 -3.06 -2.86
N PRO A 38 8.13 -3.07 -1.91
CA PRO A 38 9.54 -2.71 -2.05
C PRO A 38 10.46 -3.88 -2.42
N TYR A 39 9.93 -5.03 -2.83
CA TYR A 39 10.70 -6.24 -3.18
C TYR A 39 11.60 -6.72 -2.05
N ILE A 40 11.03 -6.83 -0.86
CA ILE A 40 11.79 -7.18 0.34
C ILE A 40 11.59 -8.64 0.72
N THR A 41 12.58 -9.18 1.43
CA THR A 41 12.42 -10.45 2.15
C THR A 41 11.96 -10.20 3.58
N LEU A 42 10.90 -10.91 4.00
CA LEU A 42 10.38 -10.95 5.37
C LEU A 42 10.36 -12.38 5.90
N GLU A 43 10.67 -12.54 7.19
CA GLU A 43 10.47 -13.79 7.94
C GLU A 43 8.96 -14.07 8.12
N ALA A 44 8.61 -15.33 8.41
CA ALA A 44 7.26 -15.71 8.80
C ALA A 44 6.74 -14.87 9.98
N GLY A 45 5.45 -14.55 9.97
CA GLY A 45 4.79 -13.75 11.02
C GLY A 45 3.63 -12.91 10.52
N ASP A 46 3.01 -12.19 11.44
CA ASP A 46 1.90 -11.27 11.17
C ASP A 46 2.40 -9.83 11.02
N TYR A 47 1.87 -9.12 10.03
CA TYR A 47 2.30 -7.79 9.66
C TYR A 47 1.11 -6.90 9.29
N VAL A 48 1.33 -5.58 9.32
CA VAL A 48 0.45 -4.60 8.69
C VAL A 48 1.28 -3.80 7.69
N ALA A 49 0.81 -3.75 6.45
CA ALA A 49 1.21 -2.72 5.49
C ALA A 49 0.34 -1.48 5.71
N GLY A 50 0.96 -0.37 6.07
CA GLY A 50 0.31 0.92 6.23
C GLY A 50 0.64 1.83 5.06
N ILE A 51 -0.37 2.26 4.32
CA ILE A 51 -0.21 3.18 3.19
C ILE A 51 -0.73 4.54 3.63
N TYR A 52 0.16 5.52 3.75
CA TYR A 52 -0.21 6.90 4.02
C TYR A 52 -0.63 7.57 2.73
N MET A 53 -1.93 7.79 2.59
CA MET A 53 -2.52 8.35 1.38
C MET A 53 -3.69 9.26 1.68
N ARG A 54 -4.01 10.13 0.72
CA ARG A 54 -5.23 10.95 0.75
C ARG A 54 -5.74 11.24 -0.65
N ARG A 55 -7.00 11.63 -0.74
CA ARG A 55 -7.58 12.13 -1.98
C ARG A 55 -7.14 13.57 -2.23
N VAL A 56 -6.76 13.86 -3.47
CA VAL A 56 -6.37 15.20 -3.94
C VAL A 56 -7.24 15.75 -5.07
N GLY A 57 -8.13 14.93 -5.64
CA GLY A 57 -9.12 15.35 -6.63
C GLY A 57 -10.57 15.07 -6.21
N PRO A 58 -11.53 15.17 -7.13
CA PRO A 58 -12.93 14.91 -6.82
C PRO A 58 -13.15 13.44 -6.45
N ALA A 59 -14.11 13.19 -5.55
CA ALA A 59 -14.60 11.84 -5.28
C ALA A 59 -15.24 11.26 -6.55
N LYS A 60 -14.78 10.10 -7.00
CA LYS A 60 -15.38 9.35 -8.10
C LYS A 60 -15.79 7.96 -7.63
N PRO A 61 -16.87 7.37 -8.18
CA PRO A 61 -17.40 6.09 -7.73
C PRO A 61 -16.56 4.91 -8.25
N ALA A 62 -15.31 4.81 -7.82
CA ALA A 62 -14.42 3.69 -8.14
C ALA A 62 -13.59 3.30 -6.92
N ASN A 63 -13.18 2.03 -6.85
CA ASN A 63 -12.44 1.49 -5.71
C ASN A 63 -10.95 1.49 -6.00
N ILE A 64 -10.15 1.84 -5.00
CA ILE A 64 -8.69 1.62 -5.04
C ILE A 64 -8.44 0.20 -4.55
N THR A 65 -7.51 -0.50 -5.19
CA THR A 65 -7.12 -1.85 -4.79
C THR A 65 -5.72 -1.80 -4.19
N ILE A 66 -5.54 -2.45 -3.05
CA ILE A 66 -4.24 -2.71 -2.46
C ILE A 66 -4.11 -4.21 -2.26
N ASP A 67 -3.06 -4.81 -2.80
CA ASP A 67 -2.73 -6.21 -2.58
C ASP A 67 -1.32 -6.36 -2.01
N VAL A 68 -1.07 -7.51 -1.41
CA VAL A 68 0.24 -7.95 -0.94
C VAL A 68 0.55 -9.26 -1.66
N VAL A 69 1.63 -9.28 -2.43
CA VAL A 69 2.01 -10.44 -3.24
C VAL A 69 3.47 -10.85 -3.03
N THR A 70 3.77 -12.13 -3.24
CA THR A 70 5.14 -12.67 -3.19
C THR A 70 5.57 -13.23 -4.55
N ASP A 71 6.87 -13.27 -4.81
CA ASP A 71 7.46 -13.87 -6.01
C ASP A 71 8.40 -15.03 -5.61
N PRO A 72 8.51 -16.15 -6.36
CA PRO A 72 7.96 -16.42 -7.71
C PRO A 72 6.43 -16.60 -7.76
N GLY A 73 5.76 -15.95 -8.74
CA GLY A 73 4.40 -16.30 -9.17
C GLY A 73 3.26 -15.41 -8.68
N GLU A 74 3.56 -14.25 -8.11
CA GLU A 74 2.58 -13.27 -7.61
C GLU A 74 1.51 -13.89 -6.70
N ILE A 75 1.91 -14.78 -5.79
CA ILE A 75 0.98 -15.39 -4.84
C ILE A 75 0.42 -14.28 -3.95
N GLU A 76 -0.90 -14.07 -4.01
CA GLU A 76 -1.61 -13.10 -3.19
C GLU A 76 -1.69 -13.57 -1.74
N VAL A 77 -1.16 -12.74 -0.84
CA VAL A 77 -1.14 -12.94 0.61
C VAL A 77 -2.28 -12.16 1.27
N ALA A 78 -2.62 -11.00 0.72
CA ALA A 78 -3.72 -10.18 1.19
C ALA A 78 -4.25 -9.28 0.07
N HIS A 79 -5.51 -8.91 0.18
CA HIS A 79 -6.20 -8.03 -0.76
C HIS A 79 -7.19 -7.13 -0.03
N LEU A 80 -7.19 -5.85 -0.38
CA LEU A 80 -8.10 -4.85 0.15
C LEU A 80 -8.66 -3.99 -0.99
N ASN A 81 -9.98 -3.99 -1.11
CA ASN A 81 -10.72 -3.03 -1.95
C ASN A 81 -11.20 -1.88 -1.07
N ILE A 82 -10.82 -0.65 -1.41
CA ILE A 82 -11.15 0.55 -0.67
C ILE A 82 -12.21 1.32 -1.45
N PRO A 83 -13.46 1.40 -0.97
CA PRO A 83 -14.47 2.26 -1.56
C PRO A 83 -14.00 3.71 -1.54
N HIS A 84 -14.27 4.46 -2.62
CA HIS A 84 -13.90 5.87 -2.70
C HIS A 84 -14.27 6.63 -1.42
N ARG A 85 -15.49 6.48 -0.89
CA ARG A 85 -15.98 7.16 0.32
C ARG A 85 -15.12 6.97 1.59
N GLU A 86 -14.27 5.95 1.64
CA GLU A 86 -13.40 5.66 2.79
C GLU A 86 -12.04 6.37 2.70
N ILE A 87 -11.71 6.92 1.52
CA ILE A 87 -10.50 7.73 1.33
C ILE A 87 -10.82 9.16 1.75
N LEU A 88 -10.11 9.63 2.78
CA LEU A 88 -10.31 10.96 3.34
C LEU A 88 -9.79 12.05 2.41
N ASP A 89 -10.54 13.15 2.36
CA ASP A 89 -10.14 14.38 1.68
C ASP A 89 -9.23 15.19 2.60
N LYS A 90 -8.16 15.77 2.04
CA LYS A 90 -7.27 16.78 2.67
C LYS A 90 -6.49 16.33 3.93
N VAL A 91 -6.88 15.24 4.60
CA VAL A 91 -6.18 14.65 5.75
C VAL A 91 -5.50 13.36 5.29
N ALA A 92 -4.19 13.25 5.52
CA ALA A 92 -3.47 12.00 5.31
C ALA A 92 -4.03 10.94 6.27
N GLY A 93 -4.56 9.85 5.70
CA GLY A 93 -5.01 8.68 6.44
C GLY A 93 -4.05 7.52 6.23
N ILE A 94 -3.99 6.62 7.21
CA ILE A 94 -3.32 5.33 7.03
C ILE A 94 -4.35 4.29 6.62
N VAL A 95 -4.16 3.70 5.44
CA VAL A 95 -4.86 2.48 5.05
C VAL A 95 -4.04 1.29 5.52
N ALA A 96 -4.63 0.48 6.40
CA ALA A 96 -3.97 -0.69 6.96
C ALA A 96 -4.41 -1.97 6.23
N VAL A 97 -3.45 -2.71 5.69
CA VAL A 97 -3.63 -4.04 5.10
C VAL A 97 -2.92 -5.06 5.99
N PRO A 98 -3.64 -5.78 6.86
CA PRO A 98 -3.06 -6.87 7.64
C PRO A 98 -2.76 -8.07 6.73
N PHE A 99 -1.63 -8.74 6.97
CA PHE A 99 -1.25 -9.96 6.25
C PHE A 99 -0.39 -10.88 7.12
N SER A 100 -0.42 -12.18 6.81
CA SER A 100 0.31 -13.21 7.54
C SER A 100 1.19 -14.03 6.60
N LEU A 101 2.43 -14.28 7.00
CA LEU A 101 3.38 -15.11 6.26
C LEU A 101 3.65 -16.39 7.04
N TYR A 102 3.40 -17.55 6.42
CA TYR A 102 3.64 -18.87 7.03
C TYR A 102 5.11 -19.33 6.94
N GLY A 103 5.88 -18.71 6.05
CA GLY A 103 7.29 -18.99 5.82
C GLY A 103 8.03 -17.69 5.48
N GLU A 104 9.34 -17.80 5.24
CA GLU A 104 10.08 -16.69 4.65
C GLU A 104 9.50 -16.38 3.27
N ALA A 105 9.23 -15.10 3.02
CA ALA A 105 8.73 -14.61 1.75
C ALA A 105 9.74 -13.64 1.15
N SER A 106 10.33 -14.00 0.01
CA SER A 106 11.19 -13.15 -0.81
C SER A 106 10.37 -12.28 -1.75
N ASN A 107 10.95 -11.16 -2.19
CA ASN A 107 10.36 -10.27 -3.21
C ASN A 107 8.91 -9.86 -2.89
N LEU A 108 8.60 -9.66 -1.62
CA LEU A 108 7.29 -9.21 -1.18
C LEU A 108 7.01 -7.81 -1.74
N GLN A 109 5.83 -7.66 -2.34
CA GLN A 109 5.33 -6.42 -2.90
C GLN A 109 4.00 -6.06 -2.25
N ILE A 110 3.81 -4.77 -2.00
CA ILE A 110 2.55 -4.15 -1.66
C ILE A 110 2.22 -3.26 -2.87
N ARG A 111 1.16 -3.58 -3.60
CA ARG A 111 0.82 -2.86 -4.83
C ARG A 111 -0.43 -2.04 -4.62
N VAL A 112 -0.40 -0.78 -5.04
CA VAL A 112 -1.56 0.12 -5.02
C VAL A 112 -1.99 0.37 -6.45
N PHE A 113 -3.16 -0.14 -6.81
CA PHE A 113 -3.79 0.04 -8.11
C PHE A 113 -4.89 1.09 -8.04
N VAL A 114 -4.86 2.04 -8.97
CA VAL A 114 -5.85 3.11 -9.09
C VAL A 114 -6.62 2.99 -10.41
N PRO A 115 -7.97 3.05 -10.38
CA PRO A 115 -8.78 3.15 -11.60
C PRO A 115 -8.61 4.48 -12.32
N ALA A 116 -9.01 4.52 -13.59
CA ALA A 116 -8.98 5.73 -14.40
C ALA A 116 -9.69 6.92 -13.71
N GLY A 117 -9.01 8.06 -13.71
CA GLY A 117 -9.51 9.33 -13.20
C GLY A 117 -9.55 9.46 -11.67
N ILE A 118 -9.14 8.45 -10.90
CA ILE A 118 -8.97 8.56 -9.44
C ILE A 118 -7.68 9.33 -9.14
N MET A 119 -7.81 10.32 -8.25
CA MET A 119 -6.72 11.23 -7.88
C MET A 119 -6.40 11.10 -6.40
N ILE A 120 -5.35 10.34 -6.09
CA ILE A 120 -4.77 10.21 -4.75
C ILE A 120 -3.28 10.55 -4.76
N GLU A 121 -2.74 10.83 -3.59
CA GLU A 121 -1.30 10.85 -3.37
C GLU A 121 -0.92 9.83 -2.29
N ILE A 122 0.28 9.26 -2.43
CA ILE A 122 0.92 8.36 -1.48
C ILE A 122 2.18 9.05 -0.98
N GLU A 123 2.29 9.18 0.34
CA GLU A 123 3.47 9.73 1.01
C GLU A 123 4.47 8.64 1.36
N GLU A 124 3.99 7.56 1.97
CA GLU A 124 4.85 6.46 2.38
C GLU A 124 4.09 5.14 2.54
N LEU A 125 4.84 4.07 2.37
CA LEU A 125 4.49 2.71 2.75
C LEU A 125 5.30 2.34 3.99
N VAL A 126 4.63 1.82 5.01
CA VAL A 126 5.26 1.25 6.19
C VAL A 126 4.87 -0.21 6.34
N ILE A 127 5.79 -1.03 6.83
CA ILE A 127 5.53 -2.43 7.18
C ILE A 127 5.87 -2.62 8.64
N ILE A 128 4.86 -3.00 9.41
CA ILE A 128 4.93 -3.08 10.86
C ILE A 128 4.67 -4.53 11.28
N PRO A 129 5.59 -5.19 12.00
CA PRO A 129 5.31 -6.49 12.59
C PRO A 129 4.22 -6.35 13.65
N MET A 130 3.15 -7.13 13.53
CA MET A 130 2.15 -7.26 14.58
C MET A 130 2.72 -8.15 15.67
N ARG A 131 3.04 -7.56 16.82
CA ARG A 131 3.13 -8.37 18.04
C ARG A 131 1.73 -8.86 18.35
N ALA A 132 1.57 -10.13 18.71
CA ALA A 132 0.31 -10.67 19.21
C ALA A 132 -0.21 -9.78 20.35
N ARG A 133 -1.10 -8.84 20.03
CA ARG A 133 -1.85 -8.09 21.04
C ARG A 133 -3.06 -8.95 21.33
N ARG A 134 -2.96 -9.72 22.40
CA ARG A 134 -4.13 -10.35 23.00
C ARG A 134 -5.01 -9.23 23.53
N TRP A 135 -6.06 -8.90 22.80
CA TRP A 135 -7.19 -8.21 23.38
C TRP A 135 -7.84 -9.22 24.32
N THR A 136 -7.67 -9.05 25.63
CA THR A 136 -8.55 -9.73 26.57
C THR A 136 -9.91 -9.07 26.43
N ALA A 137 -10.89 -9.84 25.97
CA ALA A 137 -12.29 -9.48 26.08
C ALA A 137 -12.69 -9.35 27.56
#